data_AF-A0A1H9XJU0-F1
#
_entry.id   AF-A0A1H9XJU0-F1
#
_cell.length_a   1.000
_cell.length_b   1.000
_cell.length_c   1.000
_cell.angle_alpha   90.00
_cell.angle_beta   90.00
_cell.angle_gamma   90.00
#
_symmetry.space_group_name_H-M   'P 1'
#
loop_
_entity.id
_entity.type
_entity.pdbx_description
1 polymer ?
#
loop_
_entity_poly.entity_id
_entity_poly.type
_entity_poly.pdbx_seq_one_letter_code
_entity_poly.pdbx_strand_id
1 'polypeptide(L)' 'MKNKDRLIFTLVCSLLIFVVSMYRILIESLSSEPLFAASSLAIGGLIGVVGVVIKILRKSQSN' A
#
# COMPACT_ATOMS: atom_id res chain seq x y z
N MET A 1 -5.36 16.31 -12.69
CA MET A 1 -5.80 15.34 -11.65
C MET A 1 -6.60 16.12 -10.63
N LYS A 2 -7.86 15.72 -10.32
CA LYS A 2 -8.66 16.43 -9.31
C LYS A 2 -7.90 16.38 -7.97
N ASN A 3 -7.86 17.50 -7.25
CA ASN A 3 -7.05 17.66 -6.03
C ASN A 3 -7.26 16.53 -5.00
N LYS A 4 -8.48 15.95 -4.95
CA LYS A 4 -8.84 14.78 -4.14
C LYS A 4 -7.98 13.55 -4.43
N ASP A 5 -7.65 13.31 -5.69
CA ASP A 5 -6.91 12.12 -6.08
C ASP A 5 -5.42 12.21 -5.76
N ARG A 6 -4.87 13.43 -5.83
CA ARG A 6 -3.50 13.70 -5.36
C ARG A 6 -3.40 13.50 -3.86
N LEU A 7 -4.43 13.92 -3.12
CA LEU A 7 -4.51 13.74 -1.68
C LEU A 7 -4.58 12.25 -1.30
N ILE A 8 -5.43 11.47 -1.97
CA ILE A 8 -5.53 10.01 -1.77
C ILE A 8 -4.20 9.32 -2.08
N PHE A 9 -3.55 9.68 -3.18
CA PHE A 9 -2.25 9.11 -3.54
C PHE A 9 -1.17 9.43 -2.49
N THR A 10 -1.10 10.68 -2.03
CA THR A 10 -0.17 11.08 -0.96
C THR A 10 -0.47 10.36 0.34
N LEU A 11 -1.75 10.19 0.69
CA LEU A 11 -2.17 9.48 1.91
C LEU A 11 -1.77 8.01 1.86
N VAL A 12 -2.00 7.34 0.73
CA VAL A 12 -1.57 5.96 0.50
C VAL A 12 -0.06 5.89 0.61
N CYS A 13 0.69 6.76 -0.08
CA CYS A 13 2.15 6.73 -0.07
C CYS A 13 2.75 6.91 1.35
N SER A 14 2.22 7.83 2.16
CA SER A 14 2.63 7.97 3.56
C SER A 14 2.29 6.74 4.40
N LEU A 15 1.11 6.14 4.20
CA LEU A 15 0.71 4.91 4.89
C LEU A 15 1.65 3.75 4.54
N LEU A 16 2.09 3.65 3.28
CA LEU A 16 3.05 2.65 2.83
C LEU A 16 4.39 2.76 3.53
N ILE A 17 4.94 3.97 3.57
CA ILE A 17 6.25 4.23 4.20
C ILE A 17 6.14 3.93 5.70
N PHE A 18 5.02 4.30 6.33
CA PHE A 18 4.76 4.00 7.74
C PHE A 18 4.70 2.49 8.02
N VAL A 19 3.94 1.74 7.22
CA VAL A 19 3.84 0.29 7.35
C VAL A 19 5.20 -0.36 7.16
N VAL A 20 5.95 -0.01 6.11
CA VAL A 20 7.31 -0.56 5.86
C VAL A 20 8.28 -0.24 7.00
N SER A 21 8.19 0.95 7.59
CA SER A 21 9.05 1.37 8.71
C SER A 21 8.72 0.59 9.99
N MET A 22 7.43 0.44 10.32
CA MET A 22 6.99 -0.41 11.42
C MET A 22 7.34 -1.88 11.20
N TYR A 23 7.27 -2.33 9.95
CA TYR A 23 7.61 -3.68 9.55
C TYR A 23 9.10 -3.98 9.76
N ARG A 24 9.98 -3.04 9.41
CA ARG A 24 11.42 -3.09 9.70
C ARG A 24 11.70 -3.31 11.19
N ILE A 25 11.03 -2.56 12.05
CA ILE A 25 11.19 -2.65 13.51
C ILE A 25 10.67 -4.00 14.03
N LEU A 26 9.56 -4.50 13.46
CA LEU A 26 8.98 -5.78 13.88
C LEU A 26 9.83 -6.99 13.46
N ILE A 27 10.46 -6.97 12.27
CA ILE A 27 11.40 -8.02 11.80
C ILE A 27 12.58 -8.18 12.74
N GLU A 28 13.17 -7.05 13.12
CA GLU A 28 14.37 -7.04 13.94
C GLU A 28 14.10 -7.71 15.30
N SER A 29 12.82 -7.73 15.71
CA SER A 29 12.33 -8.40 16.91
C SER A 29 11.82 -9.84 16.67
N LEU A 30 11.35 -10.18 15.45
CA LEU A 30 10.73 -11.46 15.11
C LEU A 30 11.59 -12.26 14.12
N SER A 31 12.43 -13.15 14.65
CA SER A 31 13.30 -14.12 13.95
C SER A 31 12.55 -15.21 13.16
N SER A 32 11.41 -14.91 12.53
CA SER A 32 10.58 -15.85 11.77
C SER A 32 10.34 -15.34 10.34
N GLU A 33 11.39 -15.47 9.51
CA GLU A 33 11.48 -15.03 8.12
C GLU A 33 10.34 -15.47 7.15
N PRO A 34 9.72 -16.67 7.25
CA PRO A 34 8.73 -17.09 6.23
C PRO A 34 7.34 -16.46 6.42
N LEU A 35 6.88 -16.27 7.66
CA LEU A 35 5.62 -15.57 7.95
C LEU A 35 5.72 -14.08 7.59
N PHE A 36 6.94 -13.56 7.66
CA PHE A 36 7.29 -12.20 7.29
C PHE A 36 7.23 -11.98 5.77
N ALA A 37 7.85 -12.84 4.97
CA ALA A 37 7.76 -12.73 3.51
C ALA A 37 6.30 -12.79 3.01
N ALA A 38 5.47 -13.66 3.60
CA ALA A 38 4.06 -13.78 3.25
C ALA A 38 3.25 -12.51 3.57
N SER A 39 3.48 -11.90 4.72
CA SER A 39 2.74 -10.70 5.13
C SER A 39 3.17 -9.45 4.34
N SER A 40 4.45 -9.28 4.04
CA SER A 40 4.91 -8.19 3.15
C SER A 40 4.36 -8.34 1.74
N LEU A 41 4.34 -9.56 1.20
CA LEU A 41 3.78 -9.84 -0.12
C LEU A 41 2.27 -9.58 -0.15
N ALA A 42 1.54 -9.98 0.89
CA ALA A 42 0.11 -9.76 1.01
C ALA A 42 -0.22 -8.25 1.11
N ILE A 43 0.52 -7.52 1.94
CA ILE A 43 0.36 -6.06 2.08
C ILE A 43 0.69 -5.39 0.74
N GLY A 44 1.85 -5.67 0.15
CA GLY A 44 2.28 -5.15 -1.16
C GLY A 44 1.27 -5.43 -2.27
N GLY A 45 0.71 -6.64 -2.31
CA GLY A 45 -0.34 -7.04 -3.23
C GLY A 45 -1.63 -6.25 -3.04
N LEU A 46 -2.09 -6.09 -1.79
CA LEU A 46 -3.28 -5.28 -1.46
C LEU A 46 -3.14 -3.83 -1.93
N ILE A 47 -1.96 -3.25 -1.77
CA ILE A 47 -1.66 -1.88 -2.20
C ILE A 47 -1.72 -1.76 -3.73
N GLY A 48 -1.14 -2.72 -4.43
CA GLY A 48 -1.20 -2.80 -5.89
C GLY A 48 -2.64 -2.91 -6.40
N VAL A 49 -3.44 -3.77 -5.75
CA VAL A 49 -4.87 -3.92 -6.05
C VAL A 49 -5.63 -2.61 -5.80
N VAL A 50 -5.42 -1.95 -4.66
CA VAL A 50 -6.06 -0.66 -4.35
C VAL A 50 -5.69 0.40 -5.39
N GLY A 51 -4.42 0.48 -5.80
CA GLY A 51 -3.97 1.40 -6.84
C GLY A 51 -4.63 1.15 -8.20
N VAL A 52 -4.75 -0.12 -8.59
CA VAL A 52 -5.43 -0.53 -9.84
C VAL A 52 -6.93 -0.23 -9.77
N VAL A 53 -7.60 -0.56 -8.66
CA VAL A 53 -9.03 -0.29 -8.44
C VAL A 53 -9.32 1.21 -8.53
N ILE A 54 -8.51 2.06 -7.87
CA ILE A 54 -8.66 3.51 -7.95
C ILE A 54 -8.49 4.00 -9.40
N LYS A 55 -7.51 3.46 -10.14
CA LYS A 55 -7.30 3.82 -11.55
C LYS A 55 -8.49 3.45 -12.42
N ILE A 56 -9.08 2.27 -12.20
CA ILE A 56 -10.27 1.78 -12.92
C ILE A 56 -11.50 2.63 -12.57
N LEU A 57 -11.74 2.91 -11.28
CA LEU A 57 -12.85 3.78 -10.85
C LEU A 57 -12.77 5.17 -11.46
N ARG A 58 -11.57 5.76 -11.49
CA ARG A 58 -11.35 7.08 -12.09
C ARG A 58 -11.53 7.07 -13.62
N LYS A 59 -11.22 5.96 -14.29
CA LYS A 59 -11.49 5.77 -15.72
C LYS A 59 -12.99 5.60 -16.00
N SER A 60 -13.71 4.88 -15.13
CA SER A 60 -15.15 4.68 -15.23
C SER A 60 -15.97 5.95 -14.95
N GLN A 61 -15.48 6.86 -14.12
CA GLN A 61 -16.11 8.17 -13.85
C GLN A 61 -15.85 9.23 -14.93
N SER A 62 -15.03 8.92 -15.94
CA SER A 62 -14.67 9.83 -17.03
C SER A 62 -15.37 9.52 -18.36
N ASN A 63 -16.25 8.52 -18.36
CA ASN A 63 -17.14 8.15 -19.47
C ASN A 63 -18.59 8.41 -19.06
#